data_AF-A0A5N7ZRE6-F1
#
_entry.id   AF-A0A5N7ZRE6-F1
#
_cell.length_a   1.000
_cell.length_b   1.000
_cell.length_c   1.000
_cell.angle_alpha   90.00
_cell.angle_beta   90.00
_cell.angle_gamma   90.00
#
_symmetry.space_group_name_H-M   'P 1'
#
loop_
_entity.id
_entity.type
_entity.pdbx_description
1 polymer ?
#
loop_
_entity_poly.entity_id
_entity_poly.type
_entity_poly.pdbx_seq_one_letter_code
_entity_poly.pdbx_strand_id
1 'polypeptide(L)' 'MDKDRIKGTAKEVKGAIKETAGKVTGNRQTESEGRAEKTVGKVQRNVGEAKDQARDLLDDK' A
#
# COMPACT_ATOMS: atom_id res chain seq x y z
N MET A 1 -16.78 -1.78 -2.64
CA MET A 1 -15.41 -1.65 -3.17
C MET A 1 -14.83 -0.36 -2.62
N ASP A 2 -14.19 -0.47 -1.47
CA ASP A 2 -13.79 0.67 -0.65
C ASP A 2 -12.61 1.42 -1.28
N LYS A 3 -12.73 2.76 -1.33
CA LYS A 3 -11.73 3.64 -1.94
C LYS A 3 -10.34 3.47 -1.31
N ASP A 4 -10.29 3.08 -0.04
CA ASP A 4 -9.05 2.84 0.71
C ASP A 4 -8.31 1.58 0.24
N ARG A 5 -9.06 0.52 -0.11
CA ARG A 5 -8.48 -0.72 -0.63
C ARG A 5 -7.85 -0.51 -2.02
N ILE A 6 -8.48 0.33 -2.84
CA ILE A 6 -7.97 0.73 -4.15
C ILE A 6 -6.72 1.62 -4.00
N LYS A 7 -6.75 2.61 -3.10
CA LYS A 7 -5.58 3.48 -2.83
C LYS A 7 -4.37 2.71 -2.30
N GLY A 8 -4.58 1.77 -1.39
CA GLY A 8 -3.50 0.92 -0.85
C GLY A 8 -2.85 0.08 -1.94
N THR A 9 -3.68 -0.52 -2.81
CA THR A 9 -3.21 -1.33 -3.95
C THR A 9 -2.45 -0.49 -4.98
N ALA A 10 -2.94 0.71 -5.31
CA ALA A 10 -2.25 1.62 -6.22
C ALA A 10 -0.86 2.02 -5.70
N LYS A 11 -0.73 2.31 -4.40
CA LYS A 11 0.57 2.62 -3.77
C LYS A 11 1.52 1.42 -3.80
N GLU A 12 1.02 0.22 -3.57
CA GLU A 12 1.84 -0.99 -3.59
C GLU A 12 2.39 -1.27 -4.99
N VAL A 13 1.54 -1.17 -6.01
CA VAL A 13 1.93 -1.34 -7.42
C VAL A 13 2.94 -0.26 -7.83
N LYS A 14 2.67 1.01 -7.52
CA LYS A 14 3.58 2.12 -7.81
C LYS A 14 4.94 1.94 -7.12
N GLY A 15 4.93 1.51 -5.86
CA GLY A 15 6.14 1.21 -5.11
C GLY A 15 6.95 0.08 -5.73
N ALA A 16 6.29 -1.01 -6.16
CA ALA A 16 6.95 -2.12 -6.85
C ALA A 16 7.57 -1.71 -8.20
N ILE A 17 6.89 -0.84 -8.95
CA ILE A 17 7.42 -0.28 -10.21
C ILE A 17 8.67 0.56 -9.92
N LYS A 18 8.61 1.48 -8.95
CA LYS A 18 9.77 2.30 -8.57
C LYS A 18 10.93 1.47 -8.04
N GLU A 19 10.66 0.44 -7.22
CA GLU A 19 11.70 -0.47 -6.71
C GLU A 19 12.43 -1.16 -7.87
N THR A 20 11.66 -1.70 -8.82
CA THR A 20 12.19 -2.40 -9.99
C THR A 20 12.94 -1.45 -10.92
N ALA A 21 12.35 -0.29 -11.22
CA ALA A 21 12.98 0.73 -12.05
C ALA A 21 14.28 1.24 -11.42
N GLY A 22 14.31 1.47 -10.11
CA GLY A 22 15.51 1.86 -9.37
C GLY A 22 16.62 0.81 -9.44
N LYS A 23 16.28 -0.46 -9.27
CA LYS A 23 17.25 -1.56 -9.45
C LYS A 23 17.81 -1.65 -10.86
N VAL A 24 16.94 -1.57 -11.87
CA VAL A 24 17.34 -1.69 -13.29
C VAL A 24 18.20 -0.50 -13.72
N THR A 25 17.86 0.71 -13.27
CA THR A 25 18.59 1.93 -13.61
C THR A 25 19.79 2.22 -12.68
N GLY A 26 19.96 1.44 -11.61
CA GLY A 26 20.96 1.69 -10.56
C GLY A 26 20.66 2.90 -9.66
N ASN A 27 19.44 3.47 -9.74
CA ASN A 27 19.03 4.60 -8.93
C ASN A 27 18.53 4.16 -7.54
N ARG A 28 19.42 4.27 -6.55
CA ARG A 28 19.12 3.96 -5.13
C ARG A 28 17.99 4.79 -4.55
N GLN A 29 17.82 6.04 -4.96
CA GLN A 29 16.74 6.89 -4.46
C GLN A 29 15.38 6.35 -4.91
N THR A 30 15.26 6.03 -6.20
CA THR A 30 14.02 5.45 -6.76
C THR A 30 13.73 4.07 -6.18
N GLU A 31 14.75 3.25 -5.93
CA GLU A 31 14.57 1.96 -5.26
C GLU A 31 14.02 2.14 -3.83
N SER A 32 14.62 3.05 -3.07
CA SER A 32 14.26 3.34 -1.68
C SER A 32 12.84 3.92 -1.56
N GLU A 33 12.50 4.86 -2.44
CA GLU A 33 11.13 5.39 -2.55
C GLU A 33 10.12 4.28 -2.86
N GLY A 34 10.46 3.38 -3.77
CA GLY A 34 9.61 2.25 -4.14
C GLY A 34 9.32 1.32 -2.96
N ARG A 35 10.36 0.96 -2.20
CA ARG A 35 10.21 0.17 -0.96
C ARG A 35 9.38 0.88 0.10
N ALA A 36 9.59 2.18 0.29
CA ALA A 36 8.82 2.98 1.23
C ALA A 36 7.34 3.04 0.84
N GLU A 37 7.02 3.37 -0.42
CA GLU A 37 5.63 3.41 -0.92
C GLU A 37 4.94 2.04 -0.80
N LYS A 38 5.66 0.95 -1.09
CA LYS A 38 5.15 -0.43 -0.95
C LYS A 38 4.83 -0.79 0.51
N THR A 39 5.71 -0.40 1.43
CA THR A 39 5.53 -0.62 2.87
C THR A 39 4.34 0.18 3.40
N VAL A 40 4.25 1.46 3.04
CA VAL A 40 3.11 2.33 3.40
C VAL A 40 1.80 1.78 2.84
N GLY A 41 1.80 1.28 1.60
CA GLY A 41 0.63 0.66 0.98
C GLY A 41 0.12 -0.56 1.75
N LYS A 42 1.03 -1.45 2.18
CA LYS A 42 0.69 -2.61 3.01
C LYS A 42 0.13 -2.21 4.38
N VAL A 43 0.78 -1.26 5.05
CA VAL A 43 0.31 -0.77 6.36
C VAL A 43 -1.09 -0.15 6.23
N GLN A 44 -1.33 0.68 5.20
CA GLN A 44 -2.65 1.26 4.96
C GLN A 44 -3.70 0.20 4.66
N ARG A 45 -3.36 -0.86 3.91
CA ARG A 45 -4.30 -1.94 3.61
C ARG A 45 -4.68 -2.70 4.90
N ASN A 46 -3.71 -3.07 5.73
CA ASN A 46 -3.95 -3.76 6.99
C ASN A 46 -4.77 -2.92 7.97
N VAL A 47 -4.46 -1.63 8.10
CA VAL A 47 -5.23 -0.71 8.95
C VAL A 47 -6.65 -0.52 8.41
N GLY A 48 -6.81 -0.45 7.08
CA GLY A 48 -8.12 -0.42 6.43
C GLY A 48 -8.93 -1.67 6.74
N GLU A 49 -8.36 -2.86 6.54
CA GLU A 49 -9.03 -4.14 6.84
C GLU A 49 -9.38 -4.28 8.32
N ALA A 50 -8.53 -3.82 9.24
CA ALA A 50 -8.83 -3.84 10.66
C ALA A 50 -9.96 -2.85 11.03
N LYS A 51 -9.98 -1.67 10.41
CA LYS A 51 -11.07 -0.70 10.58
C LYS A 51 -12.39 -1.22 10.03
N ASP A 52 -12.37 -1.83 8.85
CA ASP A 52 -13.56 -2.38 8.21
C ASP A 52 -14.13 -3.53 9.06
N GLN A 53 -13.29 -4.45 9.56
CA GLN A 53 -13.71 -5.51 10.47
C GLN A 53 -14.31 -4.96 11.78
N ALA A 54 -13.68 -3.95 12.37
CA ALA A 54 -14.21 -3.32 13.57
C ALA A 54 -15.55 -2.62 13.31
N ARG A 55 -15.74 -2.07 12.11
CA ARG A 55 -16.99 -1.42 11.70
C ARG A 55 -18.10 -2.44 11.49
N ASP A 56 -17.81 -3.52 10.77
CA ASP A 56 -18.76 -4.64 10.58
C ASP A 56 -19.22 -5.21 11.92
N LEU A 57 -18.30 -5.40 12.88
CA LEU A 57 -18.64 -5.88 14.23
C LEU A 57 -19.50 -4.90 15.06
N LEU A 58 -19.45 -3.60 14.74
CA LEU A 58 -20.21 -2.56 15.44
C LEU A 58 -21.55 -2.25 14.77
N ASP A 59 -21.67 -2.43 13.45
CA ASP A 59 -22.92 -2.24 12.69
C ASP A 59 -23.88 -3.45 12.82
N ASP A 60 -23.39 -4.64 13.19
CA ASP A 60 -24.19 -5.87 13.36
C ASP A 60 -24.98 -5.94 14.69
N LYS A 61 -25.25 -4.79 15.35
CA LYS A 61 -25.94 -4.72 16.66
C LYS A 61 -27.14 -3.79 16.69
#